data_AF-A0A8H7VVG1-F1
#
_entry.id   AF-A0A8H7VVG1-F1
#
_cell.length_a   1.000
_cell.length_b   1.000
_cell.length_c   1.000
_cell.angle_alpha   90.00
_cell.angle_beta   90.00
_cell.angle_gamma   90.00
#
_symmetry.space_group_name_H-M   'P 1'
#
loop_
_entity.id
_entity.type
_entity.pdbx_description
1 polymer ?
#
loop_
_entity_poly.entity_id
_entity_poly.type
_entity_poly.pdbx_seq_one_letter_code
_entity_poly.pdbx_strand_id
1 'polypeptide(L)'
;MSDASLPTVRPKHSRSTSITTQKKSTHQRKPSLNQLPINSSENIKRTRTSISSTTSSTTNKSNVPGFLNGIISRVFTFLNPTGPLLPHSKHTNAFGGTIKSSFISRLFQSRLVRVFTLFYVIFSVCLTVQHSWHYIMSPKENSAKEPSIGLDEKFNDEWKPQRTYDQEDSYSLLDQMSHGLKMHKLFSKSYYDAARQIQPFWLKATNVPEKDEVTIVTTVTADTWDELVQLTGPISAFIHIEQDDDESIEMIKQEYLNTPDLYKNVDLHLAQIPGDKLSVLFPRNAERNLARLLSSTDYIMDLPPHVIPATDLRLTLEKNKDSIDQLLRSGDILALPTFQFSNVYTTREDVPYDKSDLILAISQGKMFLDDKHWKENEGPTDLEKWMDAESIYSIEKYEFHYEPVIIESKTVQPWCSERFLDSRAACIFASYLQGNEIWVLPSDYMVQMPKPMDPEVSDFDNVVENRIYAKFYWEQCVHHARQLDALGLWKTPRSQHIRSQCSRVIQNWGKGLIGKPE
;
A
#
# COMPACT_ATOMS: atom_id res chain seq x y z
N MET A 1 -30.93 36.42 14.83
CA MET A 1 -31.66 36.75 13.60
C MET A 1 -30.81 37.73 12.79
N SER A 2 -30.05 37.21 11.84
CA SER A 2 -29.59 37.89 10.61
C SER A 2 -28.55 36.98 9.94
N ASP A 3 -29.06 36.18 9.00
CA ASP A 3 -28.30 35.34 8.07
C ASP A 3 -27.43 36.19 7.16
N ALA A 4 -26.15 35.84 7.06
CA ALA A 4 -25.25 36.33 6.03
C ALA A 4 -24.61 35.12 5.32
N SER A 5 -25.20 34.76 4.19
CA SER A 5 -24.71 33.73 3.28
C SER A 5 -23.40 34.18 2.60
N LEU A 6 -22.31 33.45 2.84
CA LEU A 6 -21.05 33.62 2.12
C LEU A 6 -21.04 32.79 0.81
N PRO A 7 -20.41 33.29 -0.26
CA PRO A 7 -20.48 32.68 -1.59
C PRO A 7 -19.56 31.48 -1.74
N THR A 8 -20.08 30.40 -2.34
CA THR A 8 -19.34 29.19 -2.69
C THR A 8 -18.42 29.44 -3.87
N VAL A 9 -17.12 29.64 -3.61
CA VAL A 9 -16.09 29.72 -4.66
C VAL A 9 -15.60 28.30 -4.97
N ARG A 10 -15.90 27.81 -6.19
CA ARG A 10 -15.31 26.57 -6.71
C ARG A 10 -13.81 26.76 -6.97
N PRO A 11 -12.92 25.88 -6.48
CA PRO A 11 -11.51 25.91 -6.88
C PRO A 11 -11.38 25.50 -8.34
N LYS A 12 -10.72 26.34 -9.15
CA LYS A 12 -10.21 25.95 -10.46
C LYS A 12 -8.97 25.08 -10.24
N HIS A 13 -9.01 23.83 -10.65
CA HIS A 13 -7.84 22.96 -10.68
C HIS A 13 -6.80 23.49 -11.67
N SER A 14 -5.67 23.95 -11.13
CA SER A 14 -4.46 24.22 -11.90
C SER A 14 -3.84 22.89 -12.33
N ARG A 15 -3.70 22.69 -13.64
CA ARG A 15 -2.94 21.59 -14.23
C ARG A 15 -1.45 21.81 -13.92
N SER A 16 -0.81 20.87 -13.22
CA SER A 16 0.65 20.76 -13.22
C SER A 16 1.12 20.41 -14.63
N THR A 17 1.79 21.36 -15.26
CA THR A 17 2.56 21.16 -16.49
C THR A 17 3.93 20.67 -16.11
N SER A 18 4.23 19.40 -16.41
CA SER A 18 5.57 18.86 -16.41
C SER A 18 6.42 19.58 -17.47
N ILE A 19 7.38 20.38 -17.03
CA ILE A 19 8.38 21.03 -17.87
C ILE A 19 9.40 19.96 -18.27
N THR A 20 9.36 19.51 -19.52
CA THR A 20 10.42 18.69 -20.12
C THR A 20 11.40 19.62 -20.82
N THR A 21 12.64 19.66 -20.33
CA THR A 21 13.77 20.35 -20.97
C THR A 21 14.18 19.59 -22.23
N GLN A 22 13.81 20.13 -23.41
CA GLN A 22 14.29 19.63 -24.70
C GLN A 22 15.73 20.11 -24.97
N LYS A 23 16.69 19.18 -24.99
CA LYS A 23 17.99 19.40 -25.66
C LYS A 23 17.83 19.16 -27.16
N LYS A 24 18.12 20.20 -27.95
CA LYS A 24 18.25 20.16 -29.41
C LYS A 24 19.44 19.27 -29.82
N SER A 25 19.22 18.35 -30.76
CA SER A 25 20.27 17.92 -31.69
C SER A 25 19.76 18.02 -33.12
N THR A 26 20.64 18.54 -33.98
CA THR A 26 20.39 18.95 -35.35
C THR A 26 20.92 17.93 -36.35
N HIS A 27 20.18 17.81 -37.45
CA HIS A 27 20.60 17.40 -38.80
C HIS A 27 21.10 15.95 -39.03
N GLN A 28 20.37 15.21 -39.87
CA GLN A 28 20.72 15.12 -41.30
C GLN A 28 19.51 14.64 -42.13
N ARG A 29 19.41 15.19 -43.34
CA ARG A 29 18.30 15.09 -44.29
C ARG A 29 18.88 14.55 -45.60
N LYS A 30 18.10 13.71 -46.31
CA LYS A 30 18.01 13.50 -47.79
C LYS A 30 18.05 11.99 -48.18
N PRO A 31 17.56 11.60 -49.39
CA PRO A 31 16.39 12.12 -50.12
C PRO A 31 15.54 11.06 -50.87
N SER A 32 14.33 11.47 -51.24
CA SER A 32 13.53 11.19 -52.47
C SER A 32 13.62 9.84 -53.21
N LEU A 33 12.45 9.28 -53.57
CA LEU A 33 12.20 8.79 -54.94
C LEU A 33 10.69 8.72 -55.31
N ASN A 34 10.34 9.47 -56.36
CA ASN A 34 9.40 9.25 -57.47
C ASN A 34 7.96 8.71 -57.28
N GLN A 35 7.03 9.66 -57.26
CA GLN A 35 5.94 9.96 -58.21
C GLN A 35 5.61 9.05 -59.44
N LEU A 36 4.29 9.01 -59.74
CA LEU A 36 3.55 8.86 -61.04
C LEU A 36 2.89 7.46 -61.34
N PRO A 37 1.85 7.37 -62.23
CA PRO A 37 0.42 7.37 -61.83
C PRO A 37 -0.47 6.40 -62.71
N ILE A 38 -1.79 6.64 -62.74
CA ILE A 38 -2.76 6.47 -63.86
C ILE A 38 -3.95 5.51 -63.62
N ASN A 39 -5.14 6.15 -63.61
CA ASN A 39 -6.46 5.81 -64.17
C ASN A 39 -6.80 4.36 -64.56
N SER A 40 -8.02 3.92 -64.22
CA SER A 40 -9.19 4.08 -65.11
C SER A 40 -10.45 3.38 -64.56
N SER A 41 -11.57 4.01 -64.89
CA SER A 41 -12.97 3.58 -64.78
C SER A 41 -13.29 2.32 -65.60
N GLU A 42 -14.26 1.51 -65.16
CA GLU A 42 -15.45 1.20 -65.97
C GLU A 42 -16.55 0.43 -65.22
N ASN A 43 -17.78 0.89 -65.44
CA ASN A 43 -19.05 0.20 -65.22
C ASN A 43 -19.15 -1.05 -66.12
N ILE A 44 -19.99 -2.05 -65.76
CA ILE A 44 -21.07 -2.60 -66.62
C ILE A 44 -21.79 -3.84 -66.01
N LYS A 45 -23.13 -3.72 -66.00
CA LYS A 45 -24.24 -4.70 -66.18
C LYS A 45 -24.44 -5.92 -65.26
N ARG A 46 -25.60 -5.86 -64.58
CA ARG A 46 -26.75 -6.79 -64.63
C ARG A 46 -26.57 -8.10 -65.43
N THR A 47 -26.88 -9.23 -64.77
CA THR A 47 -27.69 -10.31 -65.36
C THR A 47 -28.61 -10.92 -64.31
N ARG A 48 -29.86 -11.12 -64.72
CA ARG A 48 -31.00 -11.70 -64.02
C ARG A 48 -31.22 -13.08 -64.62
N THR A 49 -31.37 -14.13 -63.80
CA THR A 49 -32.02 -15.37 -64.25
C THR A 49 -32.69 -16.09 -63.09
N SER A 50 -33.99 -16.26 -63.27
CA SER A 50 -34.93 -17.13 -62.56
C SER A 50 -34.56 -18.62 -62.66
N ILE A 51 -35.07 -19.45 -61.75
CA ILE A 51 -35.98 -20.58 -62.06
C ILE A 51 -36.49 -21.22 -60.76
N SER A 52 -37.77 -21.57 -60.82
CA SER A 52 -38.66 -22.26 -59.88
C SER A 52 -38.23 -23.67 -59.46
N SER A 53 -38.68 -24.13 -58.30
CA SER A 53 -39.57 -25.30 -58.22
C SER A 53 -40.10 -25.56 -56.81
N THR A 54 -41.41 -25.70 -56.75
CA THR A 54 -42.25 -26.29 -55.71
C THR A 54 -42.01 -27.79 -55.57
N THR A 55 -42.00 -28.30 -54.34
CA THR A 55 -42.63 -29.58 -53.99
C THR A 55 -43.00 -29.62 -52.51
N SER A 56 -44.28 -29.87 -52.28
CA SER A 56 -44.94 -30.19 -51.03
C SER A 56 -44.75 -31.66 -50.66
N SER A 57 -44.45 -31.97 -49.40
CA SER A 57 -44.80 -33.25 -48.80
C SER A 57 -45.09 -33.10 -47.31
N THR A 58 -46.38 -33.25 -46.98
CA THR A 58 -46.98 -33.48 -45.67
C THR A 58 -46.52 -34.79 -45.05
N THR A 59 -46.00 -34.76 -43.82
CA THR A 59 -45.95 -35.92 -42.92
C THR A 59 -46.25 -35.53 -41.47
N ASN A 60 -46.99 -36.42 -40.82
CA ASN A 60 -47.69 -36.29 -39.54
C ASN A 60 -46.81 -35.87 -38.35
N LYS A 61 -47.27 -34.85 -37.60
CA LYS A 61 -46.70 -34.45 -36.31
C LYS A 61 -47.28 -35.29 -35.18
N SER A 62 -46.43 -36.09 -34.54
CA SER A 62 -46.63 -36.53 -33.16
C SER A 62 -46.42 -35.33 -32.23
N ASN A 63 -47.36 -35.11 -31.31
CA ASN A 63 -47.27 -34.05 -30.29
C ASN A 63 -46.22 -34.43 -29.23
N VAL A 64 -44.96 -34.12 -29.53
CA VAL A 64 -43.91 -33.95 -28.52
C VAL A 64 -43.78 -32.45 -28.26
N PRO A 65 -43.77 -31.98 -26.99
CA PRO A 65 -43.70 -30.55 -26.71
C PRO A 65 -42.48 -29.93 -27.39
N GLY A 66 -42.71 -28.89 -28.20
CA GLY A 66 -41.71 -28.28 -29.10
C GLY A 66 -40.41 -27.81 -28.43
N PHE A 67 -40.42 -27.68 -27.10
CA PHE A 67 -39.26 -27.40 -26.28
C PHE A 67 -38.20 -28.53 -26.32
N LEU A 68 -38.62 -29.80 -26.22
CA LEU A 68 -37.69 -30.95 -26.23
C LEU A 68 -37.01 -31.12 -27.60
N ASN A 69 -37.76 -30.93 -28.69
CA ASN A 69 -37.20 -31.00 -30.04
C ASN A 69 -36.19 -29.86 -30.30
N GLY A 70 -36.39 -28.68 -29.69
CA GLY A 70 -35.43 -27.58 -29.75
C GLY A 70 -34.12 -27.88 -29.01
N ILE A 71 -34.19 -28.51 -27.84
CA ILE A 71 -33.00 -28.90 -27.07
C ILE A 71 -32.23 -30.00 -27.78
N ILE A 72 -32.93 -31.05 -28.23
CA ILE A 72 -32.32 -32.18 -28.95
C ILE A 72 -31.61 -31.68 -30.21
N SER A 73 -32.24 -30.80 -31.00
CA SER A 73 -31.63 -30.20 -32.18
C SER A 73 -30.36 -29.40 -31.86
N ARG A 74 -30.36 -28.60 -30.78
CA ARG A 74 -29.17 -27.84 -30.35
C ARG A 74 -28.05 -28.72 -29.84
N VAL A 75 -28.36 -29.79 -29.12
CA VAL A 75 -27.37 -30.79 -28.66
C VAL A 75 -26.76 -31.52 -29.85
N PHE A 76 -27.57 -31.94 -30.83
CA PHE A 76 -27.07 -32.56 -32.06
C PHE A 76 -26.19 -31.60 -32.89
N THR A 77 -26.57 -30.32 -32.98
CA THR A 77 -25.79 -29.30 -33.70
C THR A 77 -24.45 -29.00 -33.01
N PHE A 78 -24.43 -29.05 -31.67
CA PHE A 78 -23.21 -28.91 -30.88
C PHE A 78 -22.25 -30.11 -31.03
N LEU A 79 -22.80 -31.33 -31.06
CA LEU A 79 -22.01 -32.56 -31.23
C LEU A 79 -21.51 -32.77 -32.66
N ASN A 80 -22.24 -32.28 -33.66
CA ASN A 80 -21.89 -32.38 -35.08
C ASN A 80 -22.13 -31.04 -35.81
N PRO A 81 -21.20 -30.08 -35.73
CA PRO A 81 -21.31 -28.85 -36.50
C PRO A 81 -21.00 -29.13 -37.98
N THR A 82 -21.99 -29.59 -38.73
CA THR A 82 -21.94 -29.66 -40.19
C THR A 82 -22.53 -28.36 -40.74
N GLY A 83 -21.78 -27.27 -40.58
CA GLY A 83 -22.11 -25.97 -41.17
C GLY A 83 -20.85 -25.36 -41.78
N PRO A 84 -20.95 -24.66 -42.92
CA PRO A 84 -19.80 -24.01 -43.54
C PRO A 84 -19.26 -22.97 -42.56
N LEU A 85 -18.04 -23.19 -42.09
CA LEU A 85 -17.31 -22.23 -41.27
C LEU A 85 -17.13 -20.96 -42.11
N LEU A 86 -17.72 -19.85 -41.66
CA LEU A 86 -17.41 -18.51 -42.15
C LEU A 86 -15.88 -18.32 -42.13
N PRO A 87 -15.29 -17.73 -43.19
CA PRO A 87 -13.85 -17.57 -43.28
C PRO A 87 -13.38 -16.57 -42.22
N HIS A 88 -12.89 -17.07 -41.08
CA HIS A 88 -12.26 -16.28 -40.02
C HIS A 88 -10.89 -15.66 -40.43
N SER A 89 -10.52 -15.72 -41.71
CA SER A 89 -9.21 -15.28 -42.21
C SER A 89 -9.10 -13.79 -42.55
N LYS A 90 -10.14 -12.97 -42.35
CA LYS A 90 -10.12 -11.55 -42.78
C LYS A 90 -9.96 -10.47 -41.69
N HIS A 91 -9.79 -10.81 -40.42
CA HIS A 91 -9.60 -9.80 -39.35
C HIS A 91 -8.23 -9.81 -38.65
N THR A 92 -7.29 -10.66 -39.04
CA THR A 92 -5.99 -10.83 -38.36
C THR A 92 -4.85 -9.96 -38.89
N ASN A 93 -5.05 -9.16 -39.93
CA ASN A 93 -3.98 -8.33 -40.52
C ASN A 93 -3.74 -6.98 -39.83
N ALA A 94 -4.48 -6.63 -38.77
CA ALA A 94 -4.32 -5.34 -38.07
C ALA A 94 -3.37 -5.37 -36.86
N PHE A 95 -3.00 -6.55 -36.36
CA PHE A 95 -2.05 -6.71 -35.25
C PHE A 95 -1.14 -7.89 -35.59
N GLY A 96 0.08 -7.60 -36.06
CA GLY A 96 1.04 -8.56 -36.61
C GLY A 96 1.53 -9.64 -35.64
N GLY A 97 0.66 -10.59 -35.30
CA GLY A 97 0.98 -11.79 -34.55
C GLY A 97 0.64 -13.02 -35.37
N THR A 98 1.65 -13.75 -35.82
CA THR A 98 1.48 -15.10 -36.37
C THR A 98 1.08 -16.05 -35.24
N ILE A 99 -0.22 -16.13 -34.94
CA ILE A 99 -0.73 -17.12 -33.97
C ILE A 99 -0.62 -18.49 -34.64
N LYS A 100 0.45 -19.23 -34.30
CA LYS A 100 0.54 -20.68 -34.55
C LYS A 100 -0.73 -21.30 -33.96
N SER A 101 -1.42 -22.16 -34.73
CA SER A 101 -2.64 -22.83 -34.26
C SER A 101 -2.34 -23.55 -32.95
N SER A 102 -2.77 -22.98 -31.83
CA SER A 102 -2.50 -23.52 -30.51
C SER A 102 -3.11 -24.91 -30.41
N PHE A 103 -2.36 -25.86 -29.84
CA PHE A 103 -2.82 -27.22 -29.54
C PHE A 103 -4.18 -27.23 -28.84
N ILE A 104 -4.46 -26.20 -28.03
CA ILE A 104 -5.73 -25.98 -27.33
C ILE A 104 -6.91 -25.87 -28.31
N SER A 105 -6.74 -25.17 -29.43
CA SER A 105 -7.80 -25.04 -30.45
C SER A 105 -8.16 -26.37 -31.13
N ARG A 106 -7.18 -27.26 -31.30
CA ARG A 106 -7.42 -28.63 -31.80
C ARG A 106 -8.08 -29.51 -30.75
N LEU A 107 -7.74 -29.32 -29.47
CA LEU A 107 -8.36 -30.04 -28.36
C LEU A 107 -9.87 -29.72 -28.26
N PHE A 108 -10.27 -28.45 -28.36
CA PHE A 108 -11.68 -28.03 -28.37
C PHE A 108 -12.47 -28.45 -29.64
N GLN A 109 -11.77 -28.88 -30.70
CA GLN A 109 -12.40 -29.48 -31.87
C GLN A 109 -12.63 -30.99 -31.71
N SER A 110 -12.02 -31.63 -30.71
CA SER A 110 -12.23 -33.05 -30.44
C SER A 110 -13.66 -33.34 -29.99
N ARG A 111 -14.29 -34.35 -30.62
CA ARG A 111 -15.62 -34.84 -30.23
C ARG A 111 -15.68 -35.26 -28.76
N LEU A 112 -14.60 -35.86 -28.24
CA LEU A 112 -14.53 -36.29 -26.83
C LEU A 112 -14.60 -35.10 -25.87
N VAL A 113 -13.83 -34.03 -26.12
CA VAL A 113 -13.82 -32.84 -25.26
C VAL A 113 -15.20 -32.17 -25.23
N ARG A 114 -15.90 -32.14 -26.36
CA ARG A 114 -17.28 -31.61 -26.42
C ARG A 114 -18.27 -32.45 -25.64
N VAL A 115 -18.14 -33.78 -25.70
CA VAL A 115 -18.99 -34.70 -24.91
C VAL A 115 -18.73 -34.51 -23.42
N PHE A 116 -17.47 -34.43 -22.98
CA PHE A 116 -17.15 -34.16 -21.57
C PHE A 116 -17.64 -32.79 -21.10
N THR A 117 -17.51 -31.76 -21.95
CA THR A 117 -18.02 -30.41 -21.65
C THR A 117 -19.54 -30.42 -21.51
N LEU A 118 -20.25 -31.11 -22.40
CA LEU A 118 -21.70 -31.28 -22.31
C LEU A 118 -22.11 -31.98 -21.01
N PHE A 119 -21.41 -33.07 -20.66
CA PHE A 119 -21.67 -33.81 -19.43
C PHE A 119 -21.43 -32.96 -18.19
N TYR A 120 -20.35 -32.18 -18.16
CA TYR A 120 -20.05 -31.22 -17.09
C TYR A 120 -21.14 -30.15 -16.94
N VAL A 121 -21.63 -29.59 -18.04
CA VAL A 121 -22.73 -28.59 -18.01
C VAL A 121 -24.01 -29.22 -17.47
N ILE A 122 -24.38 -30.42 -17.94
CA ILE A 122 -25.57 -31.13 -17.45
C ILE A 122 -25.44 -31.43 -15.96
N PHE A 123 -24.29 -31.95 -15.52
CA PHE A 123 -24.01 -32.23 -14.11
C PHE A 123 -24.11 -30.96 -13.25
N SER A 124 -23.52 -29.85 -13.70
CA SER A 124 -23.56 -28.56 -12.99
C SER A 124 -24.99 -28.02 -12.85
N VAL A 125 -25.81 -28.15 -13.90
CA VAL A 125 -27.23 -27.77 -13.86
C VAL A 125 -27.99 -28.65 -12.87
N CYS A 126 -27.81 -29.98 -12.90
CA CYS A 126 -28.45 -30.89 -11.96
C CYS A 126 -28.05 -30.58 -10.51
N LEU A 127 -26.77 -30.32 -10.25
CA LEU A 127 -26.26 -30.00 -8.92
C LEU A 127 -26.81 -28.65 -8.41
N THR A 128 -26.91 -27.65 -9.30
CA THR A 128 -27.53 -26.35 -8.98
C THR A 128 -29.02 -26.49 -8.67
N VAL A 129 -29.75 -27.29 -9.45
CA VAL A 129 -31.18 -27.57 -9.22
C VAL A 129 -31.35 -28.33 -7.90
N GLN A 130 -30.50 -29.31 -7.60
CA GLN A 130 -30.55 -30.06 -6.34
C GLN A 130 -30.31 -29.15 -5.13
N HIS A 131 -29.30 -28.28 -5.17
CA HIS A 131 -29.06 -27.31 -4.10
C HIS A 131 -30.18 -26.29 -3.95
N SER A 132 -30.71 -25.78 -5.07
CA SER A 132 -31.84 -24.85 -5.06
C SER A 132 -33.10 -25.51 -4.51
N TRP A 133 -33.36 -26.77 -4.88
CA TRP A 133 -34.46 -27.56 -4.35
C TRP A 133 -34.32 -27.80 -2.85
N HIS A 134 -33.13 -28.18 -2.38
CA HIS A 134 -32.85 -28.33 -0.97
C HIS A 134 -33.02 -27.02 -0.19
N TYR A 135 -32.62 -25.89 -0.77
CA TYR A 135 -32.81 -24.57 -0.16
C TYR A 135 -34.28 -24.14 -0.09
N ILE A 136 -35.07 -24.42 -1.14
CA ILE A 136 -36.49 -24.06 -1.20
C ILE A 136 -37.34 -24.99 -0.33
N MET A 137 -37.02 -26.29 -0.30
CA MET A 137 -37.78 -27.31 0.43
C MET A 137 -37.25 -27.60 1.83
N SER A 138 -36.10 -27.03 2.22
CA SER A 138 -35.72 -27.02 3.64
C SER A 138 -36.83 -26.30 4.39
N PRO A 139 -37.45 -26.94 5.39
CA PRO A 139 -38.55 -26.33 6.13
C PRO A 139 -38.05 -25.02 6.71
N LYS A 140 -38.61 -23.91 6.24
CA LYS A 140 -38.44 -22.61 6.86
C LYS A 140 -39.11 -22.71 8.22
N GLU A 141 -38.31 -22.95 9.24
CA GLU A 141 -38.76 -22.91 10.61
C GLU A 141 -39.32 -21.50 10.86
N ASN A 142 -40.63 -21.42 11.07
CA ASN A 142 -41.35 -20.18 11.29
C ASN A 142 -40.97 -19.61 12.67
N SER A 143 -39.78 -19.04 12.80
CA SER A 143 -39.42 -18.24 13.96
C SER A 143 -39.56 -16.76 13.60
N ALA A 144 -40.78 -16.26 13.78
CA ALA A 144 -41.04 -14.84 13.90
C ALA A 144 -40.48 -14.36 15.25
N LYS A 145 -39.17 -14.16 15.32
CA LYS A 145 -38.51 -13.32 16.32
C LYS A 145 -37.51 -12.42 15.60
N GLU A 146 -37.46 -11.18 16.07
CA GLU A 146 -36.67 -10.07 15.54
C GLU A 146 -35.23 -10.45 15.19
N PRO A 147 -34.60 -9.78 14.21
CA PRO A 147 -33.24 -10.07 13.80
C PRO A 147 -32.26 -9.50 14.84
N SER A 148 -32.13 -10.16 15.98
CA SER A 148 -30.84 -10.18 16.67
C SER A 148 -29.87 -10.88 15.75
N ILE A 149 -28.72 -10.27 15.50
CA ILE A 149 -27.58 -10.85 14.77
C ILE A 149 -27.09 -12.06 15.57
N GLY A 150 -27.81 -13.17 15.47
CA GLY A 150 -27.44 -14.46 16.02
C GLY A 150 -26.42 -15.05 15.07
N LEU A 151 -25.19 -15.16 15.55
CA LEU A 151 -24.19 -16.03 14.94
C LEU A 151 -24.82 -17.40 14.66
N ASP A 152 -24.54 -17.95 13.48
CA ASP A 152 -25.00 -19.28 13.01
C ASP A 152 -25.00 -20.28 14.18
N GLU A 153 -26.05 -21.10 14.33
CA GLU A 153 -26.23 -22.05 15.46
C GLU A 153 -25.09 -23.07 15.61
N LYS A 154 -24.14 -23.08 14.67
CA LYS A 154 -22.85 -23.78 14.75
C LYS A 154 -21.79 -23.08 15.62
N PHE A 155 -21.98 -21.81 15.96
CA PHE A 155 -21.08 -20.97 16.75
C PHE A 155 -21.74 -20.57 18.08
N ASN A 156 -22.41 -21.51 18.73
CA ASN A 156 -22.90 -21.41 20.10
C ASN A 156 -21.74 -21.09 21.05
N ASP A 157 -22.03 -20.62 22.27
CA ASP A 157 -21.00 -20.35 23.30
C ASP A 157 -20.12 -21.58 23.65
N GLU A 158 -20.55 -22.79 23.26
CA GLU A 158 -19.79 -24.04 23.38
C GLU A 158 -18.94 -24.39 22.14
N TRP A 159 -19.07 -23.67 21.04
CA TRP A 159 -18.24 -23.88 19.86
C TRP A 159 -16.81 -23.49 20.18
N LYS A 160 -15.99 -24.51 20.40
CA LYS A 160 -14.53 -24.35 20.37
C LYS A 160 -14.11 -24.45 18.91
N PRO A 161 -13.53 -23.38 18.32
CA PRO A 161 -12.90 -23.51 17.02
C PRO A 161 -11.96 -24.70 17.07
N GLN A 162 -12.22 -25.72 16.26
CA GLN A 162 -11.32 -26.84 16.11
C GLN A 162 -10.12 -26.29 15.33
N ARG A 163 -9.14 -25.78 16.08
CA ARG A 163 -7.95 -25.15 15.53
C ARG A 163 -7.20 -26.20 14.73
N THR A 164 -6.89 -25.91 13.47
CA THR A 164 -6.11 -26.79 12.58
C THR A 164 -4.62 -26.87 12.95
N TYR A 165 -4.24 -26.32 14.12
CA TYR A 165 -2.88 -26.33 14.62
C TYR A 165 -2.92 -26.81 16.07
N ASP A 166 -2.18 -27.88 16.34
CA ASP A 166 -2.03 -28.51 17.66
C ASP A 166 -1.28 -27.55 18.60
N GLN A 167 -2.00 -26.59 19.17
CA GLN A 167 -1.44 -25.58 20.07
C GLN A 167 -1.16 -26.15 21.49
N GLU A 168 -1.64 -27.37 21.76
CA GLU A 168 -1.40 -28.10 23.01
C GLU A 168 -0.14 -28.97 22.96
N ASP A 169 0.44 -29.19 21.77
CA ASP A 169 1.73 -29.84 21.62
C ASP A 169 2.87 -28.87 21.96
N SER A 170 3.81 -29.30 22.80
CA SER A 170 4.93 -28.49 23.30
C SER A 170 6.01 -28.17 22.25
N TYR A 171 5.81 -28.56 20.98
CA TYR A 171 6.70 -28.21 19.88
C TYR A 171 6.00 -27.22 18.95
N SER A 172 6.41 -25.96 18.97
CA SER A 172 6.01 -25.06 17.90
C SER A 172 6.79 -25.47 16.65
N LEU A 173 6.12 -25.63 15.50
CA LEU A 173 6.83 -25.77 14.22
C LEU A 173 7.79 -24.60 13.97
N LEU A 174 7.56 -23.45 14.62
CA LEU A 174 8.50 -22.32 14.61
C LEU A 174 9.83 -22.71 15.26
N ASP A 175 9.86 -23.51 16.32
CA ASP A 175 11.09 -23.85 17.06
C ASP A 175 12.11 -24.58 16.17
N GLN A 176 11.61 -25.41 15.24
CA GLN A 176 12.42 -26.16 14.28
C GLN A 176 12.84 -25.35 13.03
N MET A 177 12.28 -24.14 12.83
CA MET A 177 12.66 -23.32 11.69
C MET A 177 14.05 -22.72 11.87
N SER A 178 14.81 -22.65 10.77
CA SER A 178 16.03 -21.85 10.75
C SER A 178 15.71 -20.40 11.07
N HIS A 179 16.69 -19.69 11.63
CA HIS A 179 16.56 -18.26 11.95
C HIS A 179 16.06 -17.43 10.76
N GLY A 180 16.66 -17.64 9.58
CA GLY A 180 16.23 -16.97 8.35
C GLY A 180 14.79 -17.26 7.94
N LEU A 181 14.32 -18.51 8.12
CA LEU A 181 12.91 -18.83 7.87
C LEU A 181 11.98 -18.17 8.90
N LYS A 182 12.39 -18.07 10.17
CA LYS A 182 11.63 -17.32 11.19
C LYS A 182 11.49 -15.86 10.78
N MET A 183 12.60 -15.20 10.45
CA MET A 183 12.62 -13.79 10.05
C MET A 183 11.85 -13.54 8.75
N HIS A 184 12.00 -14.40 7.75
CA HIS A 184 11.26 -14.27 6.50
C HIS A 184 9.76 -14.54 6.67
N LYS A 185 9.33 -15.34 7.67
CA LYS A 185 7.91 -15.45 8.01
C LYS A 185 7.37 -14.21 8.72
N LEU A 186 8.17 -13.59 9.57
CA LEU A 186 7.81 -12.32 10.22
C LEU A 186 7.68 -11.19 9.18
N PHE A 187 8.58 -11.17 8.19
CA PHE A 187 8.63 -10.17 7.14
C PHE A 187 8.55 -10.81 5.75
N SER A 188 7.36 -11.32 5.41
CA SER A 188 7.12 -12.12 4.19
C SER A 188 7.40 -11.40 2.87
N LYS A 189 7.51 -10.08 2.88
CA LYS A 189 7.80 -9.26 1.69
C LYS A 189 9.26 -8.77 1.67
N SER A 190 10.03 -9.05 2.71
CA SER A 190 11.47 -8.80 2.76
C SER A 190 12.27 -9.84 1.96
N TYR A 191 13.45 -9.46 1.50
CA TYR A 191 14.36 -10.37 0.82
C TYR A 191 14.97 -11.39 1.79
N TYR A 192 14.88 -12.68 1.47
CA TYR A 192 15.27 -13.76 2.39
C TYR A 192 16.74 -13.69 2.84
N ASP A 193 17.68 -13.36 1.94
CA ASP A 193 19.10 -13.32 2.32
C ASP A 193 19.45 -12.11 3.20
N ALA A 194 18.65 -11.04 3.16
CA ALA A 194 18.74 -9.96 4.11
C ALA A 194 18.13 -10.39 5.45
N ALA A 195 16.92 -10.95 5.42
CA ALA A 195 16.20 -11.39 6.62
C ALA A 195 16.96 -12.44 7.44
N ARG A 196 17.71 -13.34 6.79
CA ARG A 196 18.49 -14.39 7.49
C ARG A 196 19.71 -13.87 8.25
N GLN A 197 20.19 -12.68 7.92
CA GLN A 197 21.38 -12.06 8.52
C GLN A 197 21.03 -11.03 9.60
N ILE A 198 19.74 -10.83 9.86
CA ILE A 198 19.25 -9.97 10.93
C ILE A 198 19.57 -10.60 12.30
N GLN A 199 20.11 -9.84 13.23
CA GLN A 199 20.37 -10.25 14.62
C GLN A 199 19.66 -9.29 15.56
N PRO A 200 18.45 -9.65 16.04
CA PRO A 200 17.74 -8.88 17.06
C PRO A 200 18.54 -8.84 18.37
N PHE A 201 18.61 -7.67 19.02
CA PHE A 201 19.29 -7.49 20.30
C PHE A 201 20.74 -7.98 20.25
N TRP A 202 21.43 -7.65 19.14
CA TRP A 202 22.85 -7.91 18.99
C TRP A 202 23.63 -7.29 20.15
N LEU A 203 23.25 -6.06 20.54
CA LEU A 203 23.62 -5.45 21.80
C LEU A 203 22.35 -4.94 22.48
N LYS A 204 22.14 -5.31 23.74
CA LYS A 204 20.91 -5.02 24.48
C LYS A 204 21.15 -3.94 25.52
N ALA A 205 20.21 -3.01 25.64
CA ALA A 205 20.20 -2.01 26.68
C ALA A 205 20.10 -2.68 28.07
N THR A 206 20.75 -2.07 29.06
CA THR A 206 20.67 -2.52 30.46
C THR A 206 19.51 -1.90 31.22
N ASN A 207 19.08 -0.69 30.85
CA ASN A 207 17.91 -0.04 31.40
C ASN A 207 16.63 -0.65 30.82
N VAL A 208 15.56 -0.66 31.61
CA VAL A 208 14.24 -1.07 31.17
C VAL A 208 13.32 0.15 31.31
N PRO A 209 12.92 0.80 30.19
CA PRO A 209 12.09 1.99 30.25
C PRO A 209 10.66 1.65 30.72
N GLU A 210 9.97 2.63 31.30
CA GLU A 210 8.56 2.49 31.65
C GLU A 210 7.69 2.36 30.39
N LYS A 211 6.56 1.66 30.50
CA LYS A 211 5.75 1.30 29.33
C LYS A 211 5.16 2.49 28.59
N ASP A 212 4.90 3.57 29.29
CA ASP A 212 4.33 4.81 28.77
C ASP A 212 5.37 5.82 28.28
N GLU A 213 6.67 5.52 28.38
CA GLU A 213 7.71 6.26 27.69
C GLU A 213 7.65 6.06 26.16
N VAL A 214 8.34 6.92 25.42
CA VAL A 214 8.43 6.83 23.96
C VAL A 214 9.80 6.31 23.57
N THR A 215 9.85 5.13 22.94
CA THR A 215 11.09 4.59 22.37
C THR A 215 11.34 5.22 21.01
N ILE A 216 12.53 5.79 20.81
CA ILE A 216 12.98 6.21 19.48
C ILE A 216 13.26 4.97 18.63
N VAL A 217 12.63 4.89 17.47
CA VAL A 217 12.87 3.87 16.46
C VAL A 217 13.64 4.52 15.32
N THR A 218 14.82 4.00 15.00
CA THR A 218 15.65 4.55 13.92
C THR A 218 16.47 3.47 13.22
N THR A 219 16.95 3.79 12.02
CA THR A 219 17.83 2.94 11.21
C THR A 219 19.09 3.71 10.88
N VAL A 220 20.25 3.16 11.19
CA VAL A 220 21.57 3.78 10.97
C VAL A 220 22.49 2.86 10.19
N THR A 221 23.51 3.45 9.58
CA THR A 221 24.65 2.77 8.93
C THR A 221 25.91 2.99 9.75
N ALA A 222 27.00 2.32 9.41
CA ALA A 222 28.31 2.62 9.99
C ALA A 222 28.68 4.12 9.86
N ASP A 223 28.41 4.73 8.71
CA ASP A 223 28.70 6.16 8.44
C ASP A 223 27.85 7.15 9.26
N THR A 224 26.67 6.72 9.71
CA THR A 224 25.71 7.58 10.47
C THR A 224 25.67 7.20 11.95
N TRP A 225 26.62 6.40 12.42
CA TRP A 225 26.71 5.94 13.80
C TRP A 225 26.81 7.10 14.80
N ASP A 226 27.62 8.12 14.49
CA ASP A 226 27.81 9.31 15.33
C ASP A 226 26.49 10.06 15.63
N GLU A 227 25.48 9.92 14.77
CA GLU A 227 24.17 10.53 14.97
C GLU A 227 23.38 9.82 16.07
N LEU A 228 23.44 8.49 16.09
CA LEU A 228 22.81 7.67 17.12
C LEU A 228 23.44 7.93 18.49
N VAL A 229 24.76 8.09 18.55
CA VAL A 229 25.51 8.36 19.79
C VAL A 229 24.99 9.61 20.49
N GLN A 230 24.49 10.59 19.74
CA GLN A 230 24.01 11.86 20.29
C GLN A 230 22.52 11.86 20.67
N LEU A 231 21.80 10.77 20.43
CA LEU A 231 20.40 10.62 20.84
C LEU A 231 20.33 10.18 22.30
N THR A 232 19.25 10.58 22.97
CA THR A 232 19.03 10.29 24.40
C THR A 232 17.63 9.71 24.62
N GLY A 233 17.47 8.97 25.73
CA GLY A 233 16.24 8.23 26.03
C GLY A 233 16.28 6.79 25.52
N PRO A 234 15.18 6.03 25.66
CA PRO A 234 15.10 4.66 25.17
C PRO A 234 15.10 4.63 23.65
N ILE A 235 15.98 3.82 23.06
CA ILE A 235 16.13 3.71 21.60
C ILE A 235 16.12 2.24 21.20
N SER A 236 15.39 1.92 20.13
CA SER A 236 15.53 0.67 19.39
C SER A 236 16.05 1.03 18.00
N ALA A 237 17.35 0.77 17.79
CA ALA A 237 18.05 1.17 16.59
C ALA A 237 18.46 -0.06 15.78
N PHE A 238 18.19 0.02 14.48
CA PHE A 238 18.63 -0.98 13.53
C PHE A 238 19.90 -0.50 12.82
N ILE A 239 21.00 -1.24 12.93
CA ILE A 239 22.26 -0.91 12.28
C ILE A 239 22.49 -1.79 11.06
N HIS A 240 22.68 -1.12 9.93
CA HIS A 240 22.97 -1.73 8.64
C HIS A 240 24.47 -1.68 8.39
N ILE A 241 25.08 -2.85 8.25
CA ILE A 241 26.52 -3.00 7.98
C ILE A 241 26.67 -3.86 6.73
N GLU A 242 27.65 -3.52 5.89
CA GLU A 242 27.97 -4.33 4.73
C GLU A 242 28.42 -5.73 5.19
N GLN A 243 28.00 -6.75 4.44
CA GLN A 243 28.40 -8.12 4.75
C GLN A 243 29.94 -8.25 4.72
N ASP A 244 30.50 -8.95 5.72
CA ASP A 244 31.93 -9.18 5.91
C ASP A 244 32.75 -7.93 6.33
N ASP A 245 32.09 -6.82 6.70
CA ASP A 245 32.73 -5.65 7.33
C ASP A 245 32.89 -5.84 8.86
N ASP A 246 33.76 -6.77 9.23
CA ASP A 246 34.08 -7.08 10.64
C ASP A 246 34.73 -5.89 11.38
N GLU A 247 35.37 -4.96 10.65
CA GLU A 247 36.02 -3.78 11.23
C GLU A 247 34.99 -2.82 11.81
N SER A 248 33.96 -2.46 11.03
CA SER A 248 32.86 -1.62 11.51
C SER A 248 32.11 -2.28 12.68
N ILE A 249 31.86 -3.59 12.60
CA ILE A 249 31.19 -4.35 13.66
C ILE A 249 31.95 -4.22 14.99
N GLU A 250 33.27 -4.44 14.98
CA GLU A 250 34.07 -4.38 16.20
C GLU A 250 34.20 -2.94 16.71
N MET A 251 34.37 -1.95 15.82
CA MET A 251 34.40 -0.52 16.18
C MET A 251 33.12 -0.11 16.94
N ILE A 252 31.96 -0.36 16.34
CA ILE A 252 30.65 -0.02 16.92
C ILE A 252 30.43 -0.73 18.26
N LYS A 253 30.80 -2.01 18.33
CA LYS A 253 30.67 -2.79 19.57
C LYS A 253 31.53 -2.22 20.69
N GLN A 254 32.78 -1.84 20.40
CA GLN A 254 33.66 -1.22 21.38
C GLN A 254 33.11 0.12 21.84
N GLU A 255 32.64 0.96 20.93
CA GLU A 255 32.07 2.26 21.29
C GLU A 255 30.79 2.15 22.12
N TYR A 256 29.90 1.23 21.76
CA TYR A 256 28.69 0.94 22.52
C TYR A 256 29.01 0.56 23.98
N LEU A 257 30.00 -0.32 24.19
CA LEU A 257 30.41 -0.75 25.53
C LEU A 257 31.13 0.35 26.31
N ASN A 258 31.86 1.23 25.63
CA ASN A 258 32.64 2.31 26.24
C ASN A 258 31.81 3.58 26.49
N THR A 259 30.62 3.71 25.91
CA THR A 259 29.75 4.88 26.04
C THR A 259 28.58 4.59 26.98
N PRO A 260 28.57 5.15 28.22
CA PRO A 260 27.59 4.79 29.23
C PRO A 260 26.13 4.97 28.85
N ASP A 261 25.81 6.02 28.10
CA ASP A 261 24.44 6.31 27.73
C ASP A 261 23.90 5.37 26.65
N LEU A 262 24.79 4.88 25.78
CA LEU A 262 24.47 3.89 24.75
C LEU A 262 24.10 2.53 25.37
N TYR A 263 25.00 1.90 26.14
CA TYR A 263 24.69 0.59 26.70
C TYR A 263 23.57 0.60 27.74
N LYS A 264 23.25 1.78 28.30
CA LYS A 264 22.10 1.94 29.18
C LYS A 264 20.80 1.95 28.42
N ASN A 265 20.69 2.70 27.33
CA ASN A 265 19.37 3.04 26.79
C ASN A 265 19.10 2.57 25.34
N VAL A 266 20.08 2.00 24.65
CA VAL A 266 19.96 1.66 23.23
C VAL A 266 19.94 0.15 23.02
N ASP A 267 18.83 -0.38 22.53
CA ASP A 267 18.74 -1.72 21.97
C ASP A 267 19.20 -1.69 20.51
N LEU A 268 20.31 -2.36 20.20
CA LEU A 268 20.86 -2.47 18.84
C LEU A 268 20.50 -3.79 18.19
N HIS A 269 20.02 -3.70 16.97
CA HIS A 269 19.69 -4.81 16.10
C HIS A 269 20.56 -4.72 14.84
N LEU A 270 21.24 -5.79 14.45
CA LEU A 270 22.18 -5.78 13.34
C LEU A 270 21.55 -6.40 12.09
N ALA A 271 21.69 -5.78 10.91
CA ALA A 271 21.62 -6.50 9.63
C ALA A 271 22.95 -6.41 8.91
N GLN A 272 23.39 -7.57 8.44
CA GLN A 272 24.48 -7.68 7.48
C GLN A 272 23.87 -7.98 6.12
N ILE A 273 24.09 -7.10 5.14
CA ILE A 273 23.48 -7.21 3.81
C ILE A 273 24.59 -7.12 2.76
N PRO A 274 24.51 -7.92 1.68
CA PRO A 274 25.50 -7.86 0.61
C PRO A 274 25.38 -6.55 -0.18
N GLY A 275 26.45 -5.74 -0.16
CA GLY A 275 26.60 -4.51 -0.92
C GLY A 275 26.35 -3.23 -0.12
N ASP A 276 27.02 -2.16 -0.55
CA ASP A 276 27.05 -0.82 0.05
C ASP A 276 25.83 0.05 -0.31
N LYS A 277 25.14 -0.26 -1.42
CA LYS A 277 24.13 0.62 -2.01
C LYS A 277 22.69 0.33 -1.59
N LEU A 278 21.96 1.41 -1.32
CA LEU A 278 20.50 1.39 -1.19
C LEU A 278 19.89 0.86 -2.49
N SER A 279 19.22 -0.29 -2.42
CA SER A 279 18.59 -0.94 -3.58
C SER A 279 17.22 -1.42 -3.21
N VAL A 280 16.24 -1.34 -4.12
CA VAL A 280 14.86 -1.84 -3.89
C VAL A 280 14.80 -3.32 -3.50
N LEU A 281 15.90 -4.05 -3.67
CA LEU A 281 16.06 -5.43 -3.19
C LEU A 281 16.24 -5.53 -1.67
N PHE A 282 16.68 -4.47 -1.00
CA PHE A 282 16.94 -4.37 0.43
C PHE A 282 16.08 -3.26 1.06
N PRO A 283 14.75 -3.46 1.14
CA PRO A 283 13.84 -2.47 1.68
C PRO A 283 14.04 -2.27 3.19
N ARG A 284 14.25 -1.01 3.63
CA ARG A 284 14.49 -0.65 5.05
C ARG A 284 13.22 -0.56 5.89
N ASN A 285 12.05 -0.55 5.26
CA ASN A 285 10.78 -0.61 6.01
C ASN A 285 10.65 -1.88 6.87
N ALA A 286 11.29 -2.99 6.49
CA ALA A 286 11.33 -4.20 7.32
C ALA A 286 12.16 -3.99 8.60
N GLU A 287 13.29 -3.29 8.49
CA GLU A 287 14.17 -2.93 9.62
C GLU A 287 13.43 -1.99 10.59
N ARG A 288 12.73 -0.97 10.06
CA ARG A 288 11.85 -0.08 10.84
C ARG A 288 10.76 -0.84 11.59
N ASN A 289 10.04 -1.73 10.91
CA ASN A 289 9.02 -2.56 11.56
C ASN A 289 9.62 -3.44 12.65
N LEU A 290 10.83 -3.96 12.46
CA LEU A 290 11.49 -4.80 13.44
C LEU A 290 11.97 -4.02 14.66
N ALA A 291 12.57 -2.84 14.47
CA ALA A 291 12.91 -1.95 15.58
C ALA A 291 11.64 -1.54 16.36
N ARG A 292 10.54 -1.19 15.67
CA ARG A 292 9.23 -0.99 16.31
C ARG A 292 8.74 -2.24 17.06
N LEU A 293 8.87 -3.43 16.49
CA LEU A 293 8.43 -4.68 17.12
C LEU A 293 9.21 -4.97 18.40
N LEU A 294 10.51 -4.66 18.40
CA LEU A 294 11.44 -4.99 19.48
C LEU A 294 11.60 -3.89 20.53
N SER A 295 11.05 -2.70 20.30
CA SER A 295 11.04 -1.62 21.28
C SER A 295 10.41 -2.03 22.62
N SER A 296 10.87 -1.45 23.72
CA SER A 296 10.44 -1.88 25.06
C SER A 296 9.16 -1.21 25.56
N THR A 297 8.74 -0.10 24.94
CA THR A 297 7.60 0.74 25.36
C THR A 297 6.35 0.54 24.48
N ASP A 298 5.22 1.09 24.91
CA ASP A 298 3.93 1.05 24.18
C ASP A 298 3.84 2.13 23.09
N TYR A 299 4.65 3.18 23.19
CA TYR A 299 4.73 4.28 22.24
C TYR A 299 6.10 4.35 21.59
N ILE A 300 6.12 4.64 20.29
CA ILE A 300 7.34 4.76 19.52
C ILE A 300 7.39 6.09 18.76
N MET A 301 8.60 6.58 18.49
CA MET A 301 8.85 7.71 17.62
C MET A 301 9.74 7.29 16.46
N ASP A 302 9.24 7.32 15.23
CA ASP A 302 10.02 6.98 14.03
C ASP A 302 10.90 8.16 13.61
N LEU A 303 12.20 8.08 13.92
CA LEU A 303 13.18 9.15 13.72
C LEU A 303 14.11 8.84 12.54
N PRO A 304 14.06 9.65 11.46
CA PRO A 304 14.95 9.49 10.32
C PRO A 304 16.42 9.82 10.65
N PRO A 305 17.36 9.35 9.82
CA PRO A 305 18.74 9.83 9.85
C PRO A 305 18.81 11.34 9.65
N HIS A 306 19.83 11.98 10.25
CA HIS A 306 20.09 13.42 10.24
C HIS A 306 18.97 14.29 10.83
N VAL A 307 17.99 13.71 11.53
CA VAL A 307 16.92 14.45 12.20
C VAL A 307 17.09 14.30 13.70
N ILE A 308 17.13 15.42 14.42
CA ILE A 308 17.31 15.43 15.87
C ILE A 308 16.14 16.15 16.56
N PRO A 309 15.73 15.70 17.77
CA PRO A 309 14.82 16.44 18.62
C PRO A 309 15.45 17.76 19.06
N ALA A 310 14.74 18.87 18.84
CA ALA A 310 15.17 20.19 19.29
C ALA A 310 14.67 20.52 20.71
N THR A 311 13.60 19.86 21.16
CA THR A 311 12.97 20.10 22.46
C THR A 311 13.01 18.85 23.34
N ASP A 312 12.83 19.02 24.66
CA ASP A 312 12.64 17.88 25.57
C ASP A 312 11.17 17.40 25.54
N LEU A 313 10.88 16.59 24.53
CA LEU A 313 9.56 16.01 24.27
C LEU A 313 8.93 15.34 25.51
N ARG A 314 9.75 14.79 26.41
CA ARG A 314 9.27 14.11 27.63
C ARG A 314 8.45 15.05 28.50
N LEU A 315 8.83 16.32 28.61
CA LEU A 315 8.10 17.31 29.39
C LEU A 315 6.69 17.53 28.84
N THR A 316 6.53 17.60 27.52
CA THR A 316 5.21 17.74 26.89
C THR A 316 4.38 16.48 27.05
N LEU A 317 4.98 15.30 26.87
CA LEU A 317 4.30 14.02 27.03
C LEU A 317 3.82 13.80 28.47
N GLU A 318 4.67 14.09 29.46
CA GLU A 318 4.31 13.97 30.89
C GLU A 318 3.22 14.97 31.28
N LYS A 319 3.33 16.22 30.84
CA LYS A 319 2.35 17.28 31.14
C LYS A 319 0.96 16.96 30.57
N ASN A 320 0.89 16.28 29.42
CA ASN A 320 -0.37 15.99 28.70
C ASN A 320 -0.69 14.49 28.65
N LYS A 321 -0.14 13.71 29.58
CA LYS A 321 -0.11 12.24 29.55
C LYS A 321 -1.46 11.59 29.26
N ASP A 322 -2.49 11.95 30.02
CA ASP A 322 -3.82 11.32 29.89
C ASP A 322 -4.44 11.59 28.51
N SER A 323 -4.32 12.82 28.00
CA SER A 323 -4.87 13.20 26.69
C SER A 323 -4.10 12.52 25.56
N ILE A 324 -2.77 12.47 25.65
CA ILE A 324 -1.92 11.85 24.61
C ILE A 324 -2.10 10.33 24.62
N ASP A 325 -2.14 9.69 25.80
CA ASP A 325 -2.39 8.26 25.94
C ASP A 325 -3.75 7.88 25.32
N GLN A 326 -4.80 8.68 25.56
CA GLN A 326 -6.11 8.47 24.95
C GLN A 326 -6.05 8.56 23.41
N LEU A 327 -5.38 9.57 22.85
CA LEU A 327 -5.25 9.72 21.40
C LEU A 327 -4.50 8.53 20.79
N LEU A 328 -3.31 8.21 21.30
CA LEU A 328 -2.46 7.16 20.76
C LEU A 328 -3.10 5.77 20.87
N ARG A 329 -3.79 5.47 21.97
CA ARG A 329 -4.53 4.20 22.14
C ARG A 329 -5.75 4.10 21.23
N SER A 330 -6.36 5.23 20.85
CA SER A 330 -7.48 5.25 19.90
C SER A 330 -7.04 5.00 18.45
N GLY A 331 -5.74 5.10 18.19
CA GLY A 331 -5.12 4.94 16.88
C GLY A 331 -4.69 6.25 16.24
N ASP A 332 -4.93 7.40 16.86
CA ASP A 332 -4.40 8.66 16.36
C ASP A 332 -2.87 8.71 16.50
N ILE A 333 -2.23 9.58 15.72
CA ILE A 333 -0.78 9.78 15.73
C ILE A 333 -0.45 11.23 16.00
N LEU A 334 0.67 11.47 16.68
CA LEU A 334 1.20 12.82 16.90
C LEU A 334 2.27 13.10 15.85
N ALA A 335 2.18 14.22 15.16
CA ALA A 335 3.18 14.70 14.21
C ALA A 335 4.04 15.80 14.87
N LEU A 336 5.35 15.68 14.64
CA LEU A 336 6.37 16.64 15.04
C LEU A 336 6.85 17.37 13.79
N PRO A 337 6.64 18.69 13.69
CA PRO A 337 7.13 19.49 12.57
C PRO A 337 8.65 19.40 12.46
N THR A 338 9.16 19.28 11.24
CA THR A 338 10.60 19.24 10.98
C THR A 338 11.04 20.54 10.33
N PHE A 339 12.10 21.14 10.87
CA PHE A 339 12.70 22.36 10.33
C PHE A 339 14.09 22.09 9.81
N GLN A 340 14.49 22.80 8.77
CA GLN A 340 15.80 22.68 8.15
C GLN A 340 16.51 24.04 8.12
N PHE A 341 17.83 24.02 8.22
CA PHE A 341 18.66 25.20 8.01
C PHE A 341 18.84 25.53 6.52
N SER A 342 18.82 26.82 6.20
CA SER A 342 19.19 27.31 4.86
C SER A 342 20.70 27.25 4.60
N ASN A 343 21.52 27.14 5.64
CA ASN A 343 22.98 27.05 5.55
C ASN A 343 23.46 25.61 5.76
N VAL A 344 24.49 25.20 5.02
CA VAL A 344 25.08 23.85 5.07
C VAL A 344 26.12 23.72 6.19
N TYR A 345 26.71 24.83 6.66
CA TYR A 345 27.78 24.82 7.68
C TYR A 345 27.27 24.92 9.13
N THR A 346 26.11 24.36 9.41
CA THR A 346 25.45 24.47 10.70
C THR A 346 25.82 23.32 11.63
N THR A 347 26.07 23.61 12.90
CA THR A 347 26.34 22.60 13.92
C THR A 347 25.19 22.47 14.91
N ARG A 348 25.26 21.46 15.80
CA ARG A 348 24.18 21.19 16.78
C ARG A 348 23.98 22.34 17.76
N GLU A 349 25.02 23.14 18.01
CA GLU A 349 24.97 24.30 18.90
C GLU A 349 24.12 25.45 18.33
N ASP A 350 23.90 25.48 17.02
CA ASP A 350 23.07 26.47 16.34
C ASP A 350 21.56 26.14 16.41
N VAL A 351 21.21 24.94 16.88
CA VAL A 351 19.82 24.46 16.97
C VAL A 351 19.05 25.29 17.99
N PRO A 352 17.95 25.96 17.60
CA PRO A 352 17.09 26.61 18.58
C PRO A 352 16.41 25.53 19.44
N TYR A 353 16.42 25.73 20.76
CA TYR A 353 15.75 24.84 21.72
C TYR A 353 14.37 25.35 22.14
N ASP A 354 14.05 26.61 21.81
CA ASP A 354 12.80 27.28 22.14
C ASP A 354 12.03 27.68 20.87
N LYS A 355 10.71 27.52 20.90
CA LYS A 355 9.83 27.88 19.77
C LYS A 355 9.99 29.35 19.34
N SER A 356 10.18 30.27 20.29
CA SER A 356 10.38 31.69 20.01
C SER A 356 11.65 31.96 19.22
N ASP A 357 12.72 31.23 19.53
CA ASP A 357 14.02 31.38 18.87
C ASP A 357 13.99 30.78 17.46
N LEU A 358 13.28 29.66 17.29
CA LEU A 358 13.00 29.10 15.97
C LEU A 358 12.16 30.05 15.12
N ILE A 359 11.08 30.64 15.66
CA ILE A 359 10.27 31.64 14.96
C ILE A 359 11.13 32.82 14.52
N LEU A 360 12.03 33.28 15.39
CA LEU A 360 12.99 34.34 15.05
C LEU A 360 13.93 33.89 13.92
N ALA A 361 14.47 32.67 13.97
CA ALA A 361 15.33 32.13 12.92
C ALA A 361 14.62 32.00 11.56
N ILE A 362 13.34 31.61 11.56
CA ILE A 362 12.49 31.56 10.36
C ILE A 362 12.27 32.96 9.81
N SER A 363 11.94 33.94 10.67
CA SER A 363 11.74 35.34 10.25
C SER A 363 13.01 35.96 9.65
N GLN A 364 14.19 35.48 10.07
CA GLN A 364 15.50 35.87 9.54
C GLN A 364 15.90 35.11 8.28
N GLY A 365 15.09 34.16 7.82
CA GLY A 365 15.39 33.31 6.65
C GLY A 365 16.56 32.35 6.89
N LYS A 366 16.84 31.99 8.15
CA LYS A 366 17.90 31.02 8.50
C LYS A 366 17.40 29.58 8.52
N MET A 367 16.11 29.41 8.80
CA MET A 367 15.45 28.12 8.87
C MET A 367 14.09 28.18 8.17
N PHE A 368 13.58 27.04 7.76
CA PHE A 368 12.26 26.88 7.17
C PHE A 368 11.65 25.55 7.58
N LEU A 369 10.33 25.46 7.55
CA LEU A 369 9.61 24.21 7.73
C LEU A 369 9.83 23.32 6.50
N ASP A 370 10.28 22.09 6.73
CA ASP A 370 10.53 21.06 5.72
C ASP A 370 9.47 19.97 5.82
N ASP A 371 8.31 20.23 5.22
CA ASP A 371 7.40 19.14 4.84
C ASP A 371 7.97 18.52 3.55
N LYS A 372 8.66 17.38 3.69
CA LYS A 372 9.31 16.69 2.57
C LYS A 372 8.34 16.45 1.41
N HIS A 373 8.73 16.84 0.19
CA HIS A 373 7.94 16.87 -1.05
C HIS A 373 7.14 18.15 -1.32
N TRP A 374 7.06 19.06 -0.36
CA TRP A 374 6.53 20.40 -0.57
C TRP A 374 7.65 21.42 -0.74
N LYS A 375 7.27 22.65 -1.07
CA LYS A 375 8.21 23.77 -1.04
C LYS A 375 8.42 24.21 0.41
N GLU A 376 9.54 24.88 0.64
CA GLU A 376 9.86 25.52 1.92
C GLU A 376 8.64 26.27 2.49
N ASN A 377 8.27 25.96 3.74
CA ASN A 377 7.14 26.57 4.46
C ASN A 377 5.74 26.30 3.87
N GLU A 378 5.64 25.47 2.83
CA GLU A 378 4.36 24.95 2.32
C GLU A 378 4.20 23.50 2.80
N GLY A 379 2.97 23.05 3.00
CA GLY A 379 2.70 21.64 3.28
C GLY A 379 1.55 21.41 4.26
N PRO A 380 1.26 20.14 4.59
CA PRO A 380 0.15 19.78 5.48
C PRO A 380 0.29 20.29 6.91
N THR A 381 1.51 20.49 7.42
CA THR A 381 1.76 20.96 8.79
C THR A 381 1.20 22.37 9.04
N ASP A 382 1.14 23.20 7.98
CA ASP A 382 0.69 24.60 8.01
C ASP A 382 1.53 25.47 8.97
N LEU A 383 2.58 26.10 8.44
CA LEU A 383 3.52 26.89 9.26
C LEU A 383 2.83 28.03 10.02
N GLU A 384 1.94 28.78 9.37
CA GLU A 384 1.26 29.93 9.99
C GLU A 384 0.42 29.44 11.18
N LYS A 385 -0.34 28.37 10.98
CA LYS A 385 -1.12 27.74 12.05
C LYS A 385 -0.23 27.21 13.16
N TRP A 386 0.90 26.58 12.83
CA TRP A 386 1.82 26.05 13.83
C TRP A 386 2.42 27.15 14.71
N MET A 387 2.85 28.27 14.11
CA MET A 387 3.47 29.39 14.84
C MET A 387 2.55 29.94 15.93
N ASP A 388 1.25 30.08 15.62
CA ASP A 388 0.24 30.64 16.51
C ASP A 388 -0.41 29.61 17.45
N ALA A 389 -0.22 28.31 17.20
CA ALA A 389 -0.85 27.26 17.99
C ALA A 389 -0.28 27.18 19.41
N GLU A 390 -1.18 27.18 20.41
CA GLU A 390 -0.89 26.91 21.82
C GLU A 390 -1.30 25.48 22.25
N SER A 391 -2.18 24.85 21.47
CA SER A 391 -2.68 23.49 21.69
C SER A 391 -2.50 22.62 20.45
N ILE A 392 -2.51 21.31 20.64
CA ILE A 392 -2.48 20.36 19.52
C ILE A 392 -3.62 20.63 18.54
N TYR A 393 -3.35 20.43 17.25
CA TYR A 393 -4.34 20.62 16.18
C TYR A 393 -4.22 19.53 15.13
N SER A 394 -5.34 19.20 14.48
CA SER A 394 -5.34 18.19 13.42
C SER A 394 -4.93 18.77 12.06
N ILE A 395 -4.33 17.91 11.23
CA ILE A 395 -4.01 18.21 9.83
C ILE A 395 -5.29 18.28 9.00
N GLU A 396 -5.58 19.44 8.41
CA GLU A 396 -6.80 19.64 7.62
C GLU A 396 -6.66 19.17 6.16
N LYS A 397 -5.47 19.34 5.59
CA LYS A 397 -5.17 19.06 4.18
C LYS A 397 -4.10 18.00 4.06
N TYR A 398 -4.46 16.78 4.49
CA TYR A 398 -3.58 15.64 4.33
C TYR A 398 -3.40 15.28 2.85
N GLU A 399 -2.17 14.92 2.48
CA GLU A 399 -1.80 14.38 1.18
C GLU A 399 -0.92 13.15 1.39
N PHE A 400 -1.07 12.16 0.52
CA PHE A 400 -0.57 10.80 0.75
C PHE A 400 0.97 10.69 0.79
N HIS A 401 1.71 11.69 0.30
CA HIS A 401 3.16 11.77 0.41
C HIS A 401 3.66 12.34 1.75
N TYR A 402 2.76 12.76 2.64
CA TYR A 402 3.13 13.47 3.86
C TYR A 402 3.84 12.51 4.83
N GLU A 403 5.05 12.89 5.24
CA GLU A 403 5.93 12.06 6.06
C GLU A 403 6.63 12.82 7.21
N PRO A 404 5.86 13.41 8.15
CA PRO A 404 6.43 14.01 9.33
C PRO A 404 7.15 12.97 10.21
N VAL A 405 7.93 13.43 11.18
CA VAL A 405 8.31 12.58 12.31
C VAL A 405 7.06 12.37 13.15
N ILE A 406 6.76 11.12 13.51
CA ILE A 406 5.53 10.77 14.22
C ILE A 406 5.81 10.04 15.53
N ILE A 407 4.95 10.27 16.52
CA ILE A 407 4.81 9.43 17.71
C ILE A 407 3.52 8.63 17.54
N GLU A 408 3.62 7.32 17.73
CA GLU A 408 2.50 6.43 17.48
C GLU A 408 2.46 5.27 18.47
N SER A 409 1.28 4.64 18.61
CA SER A 409 1.16 3.41 19.38
C SER A 409 1.82 2.24 18.65
N LYS A 410 2.69 1.53 19.37
CA LYS A 410 3.38 0.33 18.89
C LYS A 410 2.42 -0.75 18.38
N THR A 411 1.25 -0.91 19.00
CA THR A 411 0.37 -2.07 18.77
C THR A 411 -0.86 -1.74 17.93
N VAL A 412 -1.31 -0.48 17.91
CA VAL A 412 -2.54 -0.09 17.22
C VAL A 412 -2.30 0.21 15.74
N GLN A 413 -1.13 0.78 15.40
CA GLN A 413 -0.87 1.26 14.04
C GLN A 413 -0.63 0.12 13.05
N PRO A 414 -0.97 0.31 11.76
CA PRO A 414 -0.56 -0.63 10.72
C PRO A 414 0.96 -0.71 10.62
N TRP A 415 1.46 -1.86 10.20
CA TRP A 415 2.88 -2.03 9.86
C TRP A 415 3.22 -1.30 8.56
N CYS A 416 4.41 -0.72 8.48
CA CYS A 416 4.92 -0.15 7.23
C CYS A 416 5.03 -1.26 6.17
N SER A 417 4.68 -0.97 4.93
CA SER A 417 4.81 -1.96 3.87
C SER A 417 6.29 -2.22 3.58
N GLU A 418 6.76 -3.44 3.86
CA GLU A 418 8.15 -3.91 3.69
C GLU A 418 8.69 -3.87 2.24
N ARG A 419 7.91 -3.40 1.26
CA ARG A 419 8.31 -3.37 -0.16
C ARG A 419 9.04 -2.09 -0.57
N PHE A 420 9.13 -1.13 0.34
CA PHE A 420 9.72 0.17 0.07
C PHE A 420 11.11 0.29 0.66
N LEU A 421 11.95 1.04 -0.04
CA LEU A 421 13.29 1.38 0.39
C LEU A 421 13.24 2.12 1.71
N ASP A 422 12.72 3.34 1.70
CA ASP A 422 12.57 4.14 2.91
C ASP A 422 11.38 5.11 2.80
N SER A 423 10.22 4.58 2.40
CA SER A 423 9.00 5.38 2.33
C SER A 423 8.20 5.30 3.64
N ARG A 424 8.46 6.25 4.54
CA ARG A 424 7.67 6.45 5.78
C ARG A 424 6.24 6.89 5.48
N ALA A 425 6.05 7.69 4.43
CA ALA A 425 4.72 8.10 3.95
C ALA A 425 3.79 6.89 3.75
N ALA A 426 4.31 5.72 3.39
CA ALA A 426 3.49 4.52 3.21
C ALA A 426 2.76 4.08 4.50
N CYS A 427 3.43 4.07 5.66
CA CYS A 427 2.78 3.68 6.92
C CYS A 427 1.81 4.75 7.41
N ILE A 428 2.22 6.01 7.33
CA ILE A 428 1.39 7.16 7.72
C ILE A 428 0.11 7.20 6.88
N PHE A 429 0.21 6.94 5.58
CA PHE A 429 -0.94 6.84 4.69
C PHE A 429 -1.88 5.71 5.08
N ALA A 430 -1.35 4.51 5.37
CA ALA A 430 -2.18 3.40 5.81
C ALA A 430 -2.90 3.71 7.13
N SER A 431 -2.23 4.36 8.08
CA SER A 431 -2.83 4.83 9.33
C SER A 431 -3.97 5.82 9.08
N TYR A 432 -3.71 6.85 8.27
CA TYR A 432 -4.73 7.85 7.89
C TYR A 432 -5.97 7.20 7.26
N LEU A 433 -5.78 6.22 6.36
CA LEU A 433 -6.88 5.49 5.72
C LEU A 433 -7.71 4.61 6.66
N GLN A 434 -7.15 4.18 7.81
CA GLN A 434 -7.91 3.49 8.85
C GLN A 434 -8.83 4.43 9.65
N GLY A 435 -8.79 5.73 9.36
CA GLY A 435 -9.59 6.77 10.01
C GLY A 435 -8.95 7.35 11.25
N ASN A 436 -7.62 7.24 11.35
CA ASN A 436 -6.84 7.84 12.41
C ASN A 436 -6.52 9.30 12.07
N GLU A 437 -6.59 10.18 13.06
CA GLU A 437 -6.23 11.59 12.92
C GLU A 437 -4.73 11.80 13.14
N ILE A 438 -4.20 12.86 12.50
CA ILE A 438 -2.81 13.29 12.65
C ILE A 438 -2.82 14.62 13.39
N TRP A 439 -2.28 14.62 14.62
CA TRP A 439 -2.27 15.79 15.51
C TRP A 439 -0.88 16.40 15.60
N VAL A 440 -0.73 17.67 15.25
CA VAL A 440 0.55 18.36 15.33
C VAL A 440 0.83 18.85 16.75
N LEU A 441 2.03 18.59 17.26
CA LEU A 441 2.51 19.15 18.53
C LEU A 441 2.95 20.61 18.32
N PRO A 442 2.38 21.58 19.07
CA PRO A 442 2.66 23.00 18.86
C PRO A 442 3.96 23.48 19.50
N SER A 443 4.48 22.76 20.50
CA SER A 443 5.65 23.16 21.30
C SER A 443 6.89 22.34 21.01
N ASP A 444 6.74 21.18 20.38
CA ASP A 444 7.82 20.24 20.09
C ASP A 444 8.05 20.15 18.59
N TYR A 445 9.31 20.11 18.21
CA TYR A 445 9.72 20.07 16.81
C TYR A 445 11.07 19.36 16.65
N MET A 446 11.31 18.99 15.41
CA MET A 446 12.51 18.30 14.96
C MET A 446 13.33 19.24 14.11
N VAL A 447 14.65 19.02 14.09
CA VAL A 447 15.55 19.74 13.21
C VAL A 447 16.29 18.74 12.34
N GLN A 448 16.18 18.92 11.03
CA GLN A 448 16.97 18.21 10.04
C GLN A 448 18.30 18.92 9.87
N MET A 449 19.37 18.25 10.30
CA MET A 449 20.73 18.72 10.15
C MET A 449 21.16 18.67 8.68
N PRO A 450 22.04 19.58 8.22
CA PRO A 450 22.59 19.52 6.87
C PRO A 450 23.24 18.17 6.61
N LYS A 451 22.82 17.48 5.55
CA LYS A 451 23.37 16.18 5.17
C LYS A 451 24.64 16.37 4.32
N PRO A 452 25.70 15.58 4.55
CA PRO A 452 26.91 15.66 3.74
C PRO A 452 26.71 15.17 2.28
N MET A 453 25.72 14.31 2.01
CA MET A 453 25.16 13.99 0.69
C MET A 453 23.99 13.00 0.89
N ASP A 454 22.91 13.10 0.11
CA ASP A 454 21.90 12.04 0.10
C ASP A 454 22.51 10.76 -0.51
N PRO A 455 22.21 9.56 0.03
CA PRO A 455 22.69 8.31 -0.55
C PRO A 455 22.21 8.21 -2.01
N GLU A 456 23.13 7.89 -2.92
CA GLU A 456 22.82 7.75 -4.34
C GLU A 456 21.86 6.58 -4.57
N VAL A 457 20.56 6.86 -4.62
CA VAL A 457 19.57 5.92 -5.16
C VAL A 457 19.65 5.98 -6.68
N SER A 458 19.87 4.83 -7.32
CA SER A 458 19.91 4.71 -8.77
C SER A 458 18.62 5.25 -9.41
N ASP A 459 18.71 5.90 -10.57
CA ASP A 459 17.55 6.32 -11.37
C ASP A 459 16.56 5.17 -11.59
N PHE A 460 17.07 3.95 -11.75
CA PHE A 460 16.26 2.75 -11.90
C PHE A 460 15.44 2.48 -10.63
N ASP A 461 16.09 2.49 -9.47
CA ASP A 461 15.45 2.24 -8.18
C ASP A 461 14.42 3.32 -7.87
N ASN A 462 14.74 4.60 -8.14
CA ASN A 462 13.79 5.71 -8.04
C ASN A 462 12.54 5.52 -8.91
N VAL A 463 12.69 5.09 -10.16
CA VAL A 463 11.55 4.81 -11.06
C VAL A 463 10.72 3.63 -10.55
N VAL A 464 11.38 2.59 -10.04
CA VAL A 464 10.71 1.41 -9.48
C VAL A 464 9.92 1.80 -8.23
N GLU A 465 10.53 2.51 -7.29
CA GLU A 465 9.89 2.96 -6.05
C GLU A 465 8.65 3.81 -6.33
N ASN A 466 8.77 4.82 -7.20
CA ASN A 466 7.63 5.66 -7.59
C ASN A 466 6.47 4.86 -8.21
N ARG A 467 6.78 3.86 -9.05
CA ARG A 467 5.76 2.98 -9.65
C ARG A 467 5.12 2.07 -8.63
N ILE A 468 5.91 1.51 -7.71
CA ILE A 468 5.41 0.67 -6.61
C ILE A 468 4.50 1.51 -5.72
N TYR A 469 4.90 2.73 -5.38
CA TYR A 469 4.16 3.63 -4.51
C TYR A 469 2.80 4.04 -5.11
N ALA A 470 2.76 4.38 -6.41
CA ALA A 470 1.51 4.66 -7.09
C ALA A 470 0.52 3.48 -7.08
N LYS A 471 1.03 2.24 -7.15
CA LYS A 471 0.20 1.02 -7.04
C LYS A 471 -0.21 0.72 -5.60
N PHE A 472 0.69 0.93 -4.65
CA PHE A 472 0.43 0.84 -3.21
C PHE A 472 -0.74 1.75 -2.83
N TYR A 473 -0.74 3.01 -3.26
CA TYR A 473 -1.81 3.96 -2.99
C TYR A 473 -3.19 3.39 -3.40
N TRP A 474 -3.30 2.79 -4.60
CA TRP A 474 -4.56 2.17 -5.05
C TRP A 474 -4.94 0.94 -4.23
N GLU A 475 -3.95 0.10 -3.92
CA GLU A 475 -4.14 -1.12 -3.13
C GLU A 475 -4.67 -0.80 -1.73
N GLN A 476 -4.05 0.17 -1.03
CA GLN A 476 -4.47 0.58 0.31
C GLN A 476 -5.87 1.19 0.31
N CYS A 477 -6.17 2.04 -0.68
CA CYS A 477 -7.50 2.60 -0.86
C CYS A 477 -8.58 1.51 -0.99
N VAL A 478 -8.34 0.47 -1.80
CA VAL A 478 -9.31 -0.61 -1.98
C VAL A 478 -9.35 -1.52 -0.74
N HIS A 479 -8.21 -1.82 -0.15
CA HIS A 479 -8.09 -2.69 1.03
C HIS A 479 -8.88 -2.12 2.21
N HIS A 480 -8.58 -0.89 2.62
CA HIS A 480 -9.23 -0.25 3.77
C HIS A 480 -10.70 0.08 3.50
N ALA A 481 -11.07 0.44 2.26
CA ALA A 481 -12.47 0.71 1.94
C ALA A 481 -13.32 -0.55 2.12
N ARG A 482 -12.83 -1.70 1.63
CA ARG A 482 -13.49 -2.99 1.81
C ARG A 482 -13.52 -3.42 3.27
N GLN A 483 -12.45 -3.19 4.02
CA GLN A 483 -12.39 -3.51 5.44
C GLN A 483 -13.43 -2.71 6.23
N LEU A 484 -13.48 -1.39 6.04
CA LEU A 484 -14.44 -0.52 6.73
C LEU A 484 -15.89 -0.81 6.30
N ASP A 485 -16.12 -1.14 5.02
CA ASP A 485 -17.45 -1.55 4.54
C ASP A 485 -17.90 -2.89 5.14
N ALA A 486 -17.01 -3.89 5.17
CA ALA A 486 -17.29 -5.19 5.78
C ALA A 486 -17.57 -5.10 7.28
N LEU A 487 -16.95 -4.13 7.97
CA LEU A 487 -17.19 -3.84 9.38
C LEU A 487 -18.42 -2.94 9.63
N GLY A 488 -19.13 -2.50 8.59
CA GLY A 488 -20.27 -1.58 8.71
C GLY A 488 -19.87 -0.14 9.09
N LEU A 489 -18.58 0.19 9.02
CA LEU A 489 -18.01 1.49 9.40
C LEU A 489 -17.98 2.50 8.24
N TRP A 490 -18.35 2.11 7.02
CA TRP A 490 -18.28 2.94 5.81
C TRP A 490 -19.08 4.25 5.87
N LYS A 491 -20.13 4.32 6.70
CA LYS A 491 -20.95 5.54 6.86
C LYS A 491 -20.55 6.39 8.07
N THR A 492 -19.54 5.97 8.82
CA THR A 492 -19.11 6.66 10.05
C THR A 492 -18.08 7.75 9.74
N PRO A 493 -17.83 8.70 10.68
CA PRO A 493 -16.74 9.66 10.56
C PRO A 493 -15.38 9.01 10.32
N ARG A 494 -15.12 7.82 10.89
CA ARG A 494 -13.87 7.06 10.69
C ARG A 494 -13.56 6.78 9.20
N SER A 495 -14.58 6.64 8.37
CA SER A 495 -14.41 6.43 6.92
C SER A 495 -14.20 7.73 6.12
N GLN A 496 -14.25 8.91 6.74
CA GLN A 496 -14.17 10.19 6.03
C GLN A 496 -12.83 10.36 5.34
N HIS A 497 -11.74 9.92 5.96
CA HIS A 497 -10.38 9.96 5.40
C HIS A 497 -10.29 9.18 4.10
N ILE A 498 -10.75 7.93 4.12
CA ILE A 498 -10.74 7.10 2.91
C ILE A 498 -11.74 7.58 1.86
N ARG A 499 -12.92 8.08 2.25
CA ARG A 499 -13.91 8.60 1.31
C ARG A 499 -13.40 9.85 0.60
N SER A 500 -12.68 10.74 1.30
CA SER A 500 -12.09 11.93 0.70
C SER A 500 -10.88 11.59 -0.17
N GLN A 501 -9.87 10.92 0.38
CA GLN A 501 -8.61 10.62 -0.30
C GLN A 501 -8.74 9.60 -1.43
N CYS A 502 -9.57 8.57 -1.24
CA CYS A 502 -9.68 7.46 -2.19
C CYS A 502 -10.92 7.53 -3.08
N SER A 503 -11.71 8.62 -3.04
CA SER A 503 -12.93 8.82 -3.84
C SER A 503 -12.74 8.41 -5.31
N ARG A 504 -11.69 8.93 -5.96
CA ARG A 504 -11.39 8.64 -7.37
C ARG A 504 -11.01 7.19 -7.62
N VAL A 505 -10.24 6.57 -6.71
CA VAL A 505 -9.85 5.16 -6.85
C VAL A 505 -11.09 4.30 -6.74
N ILE A 506 -11.89 4.48 -5.69
CA ILE A 506 -13.08 3.69 -5.39
C ILE A 506 -14.15 3.84 -6.47
N GLN A 507 -14.40 5.06 -6.98
CA GLN A 507 -15.37 5.29 -8.05
C GLN A 507 -15.00 4.59 -9.37
N ASN A 508 -13.70 4.44 -9.65
CA ASN A 508 -13.22 3.77 -10.85
C ASN A 508 -13.07 2.25 -10.66
N TRP A 509 -12.76 1.80 -9.44
CA TRP A 509 -12.65 0.40 -9.05
C TRP A 509 -13.99 -0.16 -8.56
N GLY A 510 -14.88 -0.42 -9.51
CA GLY A 510 -16.09 -1.21 -9.29
C GLY A 510 -17.35 -0.37 -9.10
N LYS A 511 -18.05 -0.14 -10.20
CA LYS A 511 -19.43 0.41 -10.24
C LYS A 511 -20.49 -0.51 -9.59
N GLY A 512 -20.15 -1.32 -8.58
CA GLY A 512 -21.11 -2.27 -7.99
C GLY A 512 -20.69 -3.08 -6.77
N LEU A 513 -19.59 -2.76 -6.07
CA LEU A 513 -19.12 -3.56 -4.92
C LEU A 513 -18.94 -2.81 -3.60
N ILE A 514 -18.90 -1.47 -3.62
CA ILE A 514 -18.72 -0.65 -2.40
C ILE A 514 -19.82 0.41 -2.43
N GLY A 515 -20.48 0.63 -1.29
CA GLY A 515 -21.65 1.51 -1.17
C GLY A 515 -21.47 2.83 -1.92
N LYS A 516 -22.49 3.22 -2.69
CA LYS A 516 -22.44 4.44 -3.50
C LYS A 516 -22.04 5.63 -2.60
N PRO A 517 -21.01 6.40 -2.95
CA PRO A 517 -20.74 7.66 -2.27
C PRO A 517 -21.93 8.60 -2.53
N GLU A 518 -22.56 9.08 -1.46
CA GLU A 518 -23.51 10.20 -1.50
C GLU A 518 -22.75 11.52 -1.61
#